data_AF-C1BDQ1-F1
#
_entry.id   AF-C1BDQ1-F1
#
_cell.length_a   1.000
_cell.length_b   1.000
_cell.length_c   1.000
_cell.angle_alpha   90.00
_cell.angle_beta   90.00
_cell.angle_gamma   90.00
#
_symmetry.space_group_name_H-M   'P 1'
#
loop_
_entity.id
_entity.type
_entity.pdbx_description
1 polymer ?
#
loop_
_entity_poly.entity_id
_entity_poly.type
_entity_poly.pdbx_seq_one_letter_code
_entity_poly.pdbx_strand_id
1 'polypeptide(L)'
;MLKPTTTELLGGVRRGLTEDVLPKVSDGGAARQLRAALHILGRLERSWDRMPANLAADNDDIAATLSIALADVAAAAAGADYSDLFTRLAKATGGNGTNTQQYRVHDHRLAMEMAVNEALQGLLEDFDQRWRSDQSLDGVLREQLDRRILELYLRMVEREAQAAGTDDDH
;
A
#
# COMPACT_ATOMS: atom_id res chain seq x y z
N MET A 1 -15.89 -16.18 -19.49
CA MET A 1 -14.42 -16.15 -19.67
C MET A 1 -13.83 -15.39 -18.50
N LEU A 2 -12.92 -15.99 -17.73
CA LEU A 2 -12.14 -15.26 -16.72
C LEU A 2 -11.21 -14.29 -17.45
N LYS A 3 -11.19 -13.02 -17.01
CA LYS A 3 -10.22 -12.04 -17.50
C LYS A 3 -8.88 -12.32 -16.81
N PRO A 4 -7.76 -12.36 -17.55
CA PRO A 4 -6.46 -12.63 -16.95
C PRO A 4 -6.07 -11.52 -15.97
N THR A 5 -5.39 -11.89 -14.89
CA THR A 5 -4.82 -10.94 -13.95
C THR A 5 -3.64 -10.20 -14.58
N THR A 6 -3.24 -9.06 -14.03
CA THR A 6 -2.07 -8.32 -14.52
C THR A 6 -0.80 -9.17 -14.48
N THR A 7 -0.63 -10.00 -13.44
CA THR A 7 0.50 -10.95 -13.37
C THR A 7 0.46 -11.94 -14.54
N GLU A 8 -0.70 -12.54 -14.81
CA GLU A 8 -0.84 -13.50 -15.92
C GLU A 8 -0.53 -12.83 -17.27
N LEU A 9 -0.93 -11.57 -17.46
CA LEU A 9 -0.59 -10.79 -18.64
C LEU A 9 0.91 -10.51 -18.74
N LEU A 10 1.55 -10.04 -17.67
CA LEU A 10 2.99 -9.74 -17.64
C LEU A 10 3.82 -11.00 -17.85
N GLY A 11 3.49 -12.09 -17.17
CA GLY A 11 4.14 -13.39 -17.32
C GLY A 11 3.96 -13.95 -18.74
N GLY A 12 2.76 -13.81 -19.33
CA GLY A 12 2.49 -14.19 -20.72
C GLY A 12 3.32 -13.40 -21.73
N VAL A 13 3.37 -12.06 -21.58
CA VAL A 13 4.21 -11.19 -22.43
C VAL A 13 5.69 -11.53 -22.29
N ARG A 14 6.19 -11.70 -21.06
CA ARG A 14 7.60 -12.07 -20.82
C ARG A 14 7.94 -13.40 -21.47
N ARG A 15 7.06 -14.39 -21.34
CA ARG A 15 7.24 -15.72 -21.96
C ARG A 15 7.29 -15.62 -23.49
N GLY A 16 6.29 -14.98 -24.10
CA GLY A 16 6.26 -14.81 -25.56
C GLY A 16 7.46 -14.03 -26.10
N LEU A 17 7.89 -12.97 -25.41
CA LEU A 17 9.10 -12.23 -25.81
C LEU A 17 10.38 -13.07 -25.68
N THR A 18 10.46 -13.95 -24.67
CA THR A 18 11.63 -14.81 -24.44
C THR A 18 11.68 -15.98 -25.41
N GLU A 19 10.55 -16.63 -25.66
CA GLU A 19 10.46 -17.86 -26.45
C GLU A 19 10.35 -17.58 -27.95
N ASP A 20 9.61 -16.53 -28.35
CA ASP A 20 9.27 -16.30 -29.76
C ASP A 20 10.01 -15.14 -30.41
N VAL A 21 10.41 -14.13 -29.64
CA VAL A 21 11.00 -12.89 -30.18
C VAL A 21 12.51 -12.89 -30.00
N LEU A 22 13.01 -13.09 -28.78
CA LEU A 22 14.45 -13.04 -28.48
C LEU A 22 15.30 -13.96 -29.38
N PRO A 23 14.90 -15.20 -29.72
CA PRO A 23 15.70 -16.06 -30.61
C PRO A 23 15.77 -15.57 -32.06
N LYS A 24 14.86 -14.68 -32.47
CA LYS A 24 14.80 -14.11 -33.83
C LYS A 24 15.55 -12.77 -33.95
N VAL A 25 15.98 -12.19 -32.83
CA VAL A 25 16.75 -10.95 -32.82
C VAL A 25 18.23 -11.27 -33.07
N SER A 26 18.82 -10.60 -34.04
CA SER A 26 20.26 -10.73 -34.31
C SER A 26 21.10 -10.31 -33.11
N ASP A 27 22.20 -11.04 -32.87
CA ASP A 27 23.12 -10.73 -31.79
C ASP A 27 23.68 -9.31 -31.94
N GLY A 28 23.54 -8.50 -30.88
CA GLY A 28 23.93 -7.10 -30.90
C GLY A 28 23.23 -6.23 -29.86
N GLY A 29 23.19 -4.92 -30.12
CA GLY A 29 22.58 -3.93 -29.21
C GLY A 29 21.11 -4.20 -28.92
N ALA A 30 20.33 -4.58 -29.94
CA ALA A 30 18.90 -4.88 -29.80
C ALA A 30 18.64 -6.10 -28.90
N ALA A 31 19.42 -7.18 -29.05
CA ALA A 31 19.33 -8.35 -28.18
C ALA A 31 19.66 -7.99 -26.71
N ARG A 32 20.66 -7.14 -26.47
CA ARG A 32 21.01 -6.67 -25.12
C ARG A 32 19.89 -5.82 -24.50
N GLN A 33 19.32 -4.88 -25.26
CA GLN A 33 18.20 -4.06 -24.80
C GLN A 33 16.97 -4.91 -24.51
N LEU A 34 16.67 -5.90 -25.35
CA LEU A 34 15.55 -6.81 -25.12
C LEU A 34 15.75 -7.65 -23.86
N ARG A 35 16.96 -8.15 -23.60
CA ARG A 35 17.27 -8.86 -22.34
C ARG A 35 17.11 -7.95 -21.11
N ALA A 36 17.55 -6.70 -21.19
CA ALA A 36 17.35 -5.73 -20.12
C ALA A 36 15.85 -5.43 -19.88
N ALA A 37 15.08 -5.26 -20.95
CA ALA A 37 13.63 -5.07 -20.86
C ALA A 37 12.92 -6.29 -20.26
N LEU A 38 13.31 -7.51 -20.65
CA LEU A 38 12.80 -8.76 -20.07
C LEU A 38 13.13 -8.88 -18.58
N HIS A 39 14.32 -8.44 -18.17
CA HIS A 39 14.70 -8.38 -16.76
C HIS A 39 13.82 -7.41 -15.97
N ILE A 40 13.58 -6.21 -16.51
CA ILE A 40 12.67 -5.21 -15.90
C ILE A 40 11.24 -5.77 -15.82
N LEU A 41 10.74 -6.40 -16.88
CA LEU A 41 9.41 -7.05 -16.88
C LEU A 41 9.31 -8.14 -15.81
N GLY A 42 10.36 -8.95 -15.62
CA GLY A 42 10.40 -9.96 -14.56
C GLY A 42 10.48 -9.36 -13.14
N ARG A 43 11.03 -8.15 -12.97
CA ARG A 43 10.94 -7.40 -11.71
C ARG A 43 9.52 -6.88 -11.49
N LEU A 44 8.90 -6.30 -12.51
CA LEU A 44 7.53 -5.79 -12.46
C LEU A 44 6.52 -6.91 -12.15
N GLU A 45 6.65 -8.08 -12.79
CA GLU A 45 5.82 -9.25 -12.51
C GLU A 45 5.88 -9.64 -11.02
N ARG A 46 7.08 -9.76 -10.46
CA ARG A 46 7.28 -10.11 -9.03
C ARG A 46 6.77 -9.03 -8.07
N SER A 47 6.96 -7.75 -8.40
CA SER A 47 6.46 -6.64 -7.61
C SER A 47 4.93 -6.63 -7.60
N TRP A 48 4.31 -6.87 -8.76
CA TRP A 48 2.86 -6.91 -8.89
C TRP A 48 2.22 -8.06 -8.12
N ASP A 49 2.88 -9.22 -8.06
CA ASP A 49 2.43 -10.36 -7.25
C ASP A 49 2.45 -10.10 -5.74
N ARG A 50 3.41 -9.29 -5.27
CA ARG A 50 3.55 -8.96 -3.85
C ARG A 50 2.64 -7.82 -3.43
N MET A 51 2.21 -6.97 -4.36
CA MET A 51 1.42 -5.77 -4.08
C MET A 51 0.15 -6.03 -3.25
N PRO A 52 -0.69 -7.04 -3.52
CA PRO A 52 -1.88 -7.29 -2.69
C PRO A 52 -1.52 -7.64 -1.24
N ALA A 53 -0.46 -8.44 -1.02
CA ALA A 53 -0.04 -8.82 0.33
C ALA A 53 0.57 -7.64 1.08
N ASN A 54 1.34 -6.80 0.40
CA ASN A 54 1.92 -5.61 0.99
C ASN A 54 0.86 -4.58 1.37
N LEU A 55 -0.11 -4.32 0.48
CA LEU A 55 -1.24 -3.44 0.77
C LEU A 55 -2.06 -3.94 1.96
N ALA A 56 -2.33 -5.25 2.04
CA ALA A 56 -3.04 -5.82 3.19
C ALA A 56 -2.26 -5.58 4.49
N ALA A 57 -0.93 -5.79 4.49
CA ALA A 57 -0.10 -5.52 5.65
C ALA A 57 -0.05 -4.02 6.02
N ASP A 58 -0.02 -3.12 5.03
CA ASP A 58 -0.10 -1.67 5.26
C ASP A 58 -1.46 -1.30 5.88
N ASN A 59 -2.54 -1.89 5.37
CA ASN A 59 -3.90 -1.68 5.87
C ASN A 59 -4.00 -2.10 7.35
N ASP A 60 -3.47 -3.26 7.69
CA ASP A 60 -3.45 -3.76 9.07
C ASP A 60 -2.62 -2.84 9.99
N ASP A 61 -1.44 -2.42 9.55
CA ASP A 61 -0.56 -1.53 10.31
C ASP A 61 -1.19 -0.14 10.55
N ILE A 62 -1.79 0.45 9.52
CA ILE A 62 -2.46 1.75 9.62
C ILE A 62 -3.68 1.63 10.56
N ALA A 63 -4.52 0.60 10.37
CA ALA A 63 -5.71 0.39 11.19
C ALA A 63 -5.36 0.15 12.67
N ALA A 64 -4.34 -0.66 12.95
CA ALA A 64 -3.86 -0.90 14.31
C ALA A 64 -3.33 0.38 14.95
N THR A 65 -2.53 1.16 14.22
CA THR A 65 -1.96 2.43 14.69
C THR A 65 -3.06 3.43 15.01
N LEU A 66 -4.03 3.60 14.11
CA LEU A 66 -5.18 4.50 14.33
C LEU A 66 -6.04 4.06 15.50
N SER A 67 -6.31 2.76 15.64
CA SER A 67 -7.11 2.22 16.75
C SER A 67 -6.50 2.56 18.11
N ILE A 68 -5.19 2.35 18.27
CA ILE A 68 -4.46 2.66 19.51
C ILE A 68 -4.42 4.18 19.72
N ALA A 69 -4.06 4.95 18.70
CA ALA A 69 -3.92 6.40 18.81
C ALA A 69 -5.25 7.09 19.15
N LEU A 70 -6.35 6.68 18.51
CA LEU A 70 -7.68 7.20 18.80
C LEU A 70 -8.14 6.82 20.22
N ALA A 71 -7.82 5.62 20.69
CA ALA A 71 -8.15 5.19 22.06
C ALA A 71 -7.41 6.04 23.11
N ASP A 72 -6.12 6.29 22.91
CA ASP A 72 -5.33 7.13 23.83
C ASP A 72 -5.85 8.57 23.86
N VAL A 73 -6.17 9.12 22.69
CA VAL A 73 -6.73 10.47 22.59
C VAL A 73 -8.13 10.54 23.22
N ALA A 74 -8.98 9.53 23.03
CA ALA A 74 -10.29 9.49 23.67
C ALA A 74 -10.21 9.37 25.20
N ALA A 75 -9.18 8.71 25.73
CA ALA A 75 -8.94 8.62 27.16
C ALA A 75 -8.42 9.94 27.77
N ALA A 76 -7.69 10.74 26.98
CA ALA A 76 -7.07 11.98 27.45
C ALA A 76 -7.91 13.25 27.15
N ALA A 77 -8.69 13.25 26.07
CA ALA A 77 -9.39 14.44 25.59
C ALA A 77 -10.64 14.73 26.44
N ALA A 78 -10.58 15.76 27.28
CA ALA A 78 -11.71 16.23 28.08
C ALA A 78 -12.79 17.00 27.28
N GLY A 79 -12.73 17.04 25.95
CA GLY A 79 -13.70 17.80 25.14
C GLY A 79 -13.58 17.74 23.62
N ALA A 80 -12.51 17.15 23.06
CA ALA A 80 -12.40 16.97 21.62
C ALA A 80 -13.06 15.64 21.20
N ASP A 81 -14.01 15.72 20.26
CA ASP A 81 -14.82 14.58 19.84
C ASP A 81 -14.23 13.81 18.65
N TYR A 82 -13.54 12.70 18.91
CA TYR A 82 -12.96 11.83 17.88
C TYR A 82 -13.92 10.71 17.39
N SER A 83 -15.20 10.74 17.75
CA SER A 83 -16.17 9.66 17.45
C SER A 83 -16.41 9.42 15.96
N ASP A 84 -16.36 10.47 15.13
CA ASP A 84 -16.41 10.35 13.66
C ASP A 84 -15.24 9.50 13.15
N LEU A 85 -14.03 9.72 13.65
CA LEU A 85 -12.84 9.00 13.20
C LEU A 85 -12.90 7.52 13.59
N PHE A 86 -13.46 7.18 14.75
CA PHE A 86 -13.78 5.79 15.10
C PHE A 86 -14.79 5.16 14.13
N THR A 87 -15.85 5.90 13.79
CA THR A 87 -16.87 5.43 12.84
C THR A 87 -16.28 5.18 11.46
N ARG A 88 -15.43 6.09 10.99
CA ARG A 88 -14.73 5.98 9.71
C ARG A 88 -13.71 4.85 9.72
N LEU A 89 -12.99 4.63 10.83
CA LEU A 89 -12.08 3.50 10.98
C LEU A 89 -12.83 2.17 10.85
N ALA A 90 -13.92 2.00 11.61
CA ALA A 90 -14.75 0.80 11.55
C ALA A 90 -15.35 0.58 10.16
N LYS A 91 -15.73 1.66 9.48
CA LYS A 91 -16.24 1.61 8.10
C LYS A 91 -15.15 1.15 7.11
N ALA A 92 -13.94 1.70 7.21
CA ALA A 92 -12.82 1.37 6.34
C ALA A 92 -12.38 -0.10 6.52
N THR A 93 -12.24 -0.56 7.76
CA THR A 93 -11.81 -1.94 8.07
C THR A 93 -12.92 -2.97 7.85
N GLY A 94 -14.19 -2.58 7.96
CA GLY A 94 -15.34 -3.45 7.72
C GLY A 94 -15.64 -3.71 6.23
N GLY A 95 -14.89 -3.11 5.30
CA GLY A 95 -15.12 -3.24 3.85
C GLY A 95 -16.42 -2.59 3.34
N ASN A 96 -17.13 -1.86 4.21
CA ASN A 96 -18.42 -1.27 3.90
C ASN A 96 -18.23 0.15 3.38
N GLY A 97 -18.36 0.35 2.06
CA GLY A 97 -18.34 1.68 1.45
C GLY A 97 -17.02 2.07 0.78
N THR A 98 -16.12 1.12 0.57
CA THR A 98 -14.98 1.26 -0.31
C THR A 98 -15.44 1.16 -1.77
N ASN A 99 -15.27 2.24 -2.54
CA ASN A 99 -15.64 2.25 -3.95
C ASN A 99 -14.55 1.57 -4.79
N THR A 100 -14.66 0.26 -4.97
CA THR A 100 -13.69 -0.50 -5.79
C THR A 100 -13.77 -0.18 -7.28
N GLN A 101 -14.86 0.46 -7.76
CA GLN A 101 -15.06 0.73 -9.20
C GLN A 101 -14.10 1.77 -9.79
N GLN A 102 -13.48 2.60 -8.95
CA GLN A 102 -12.48 3.58 -9.41
C GLN A 102 -11.15 2.91 -9.80
N TYR A 103 -10.85 1.76 -9.19
CA TYR A 103 -9.66 0.99 -9.47
C TYR A 103 -9.91 0.12 -10.70
N ARG A 104 -9.33 0.51 -11.84
CA ARG A 104 -9.43 -0.24 -13.12
C ARG A 104 -8.58 -1.51 -13.12
N VAL A 105 -8.59 -2.25 -12.01
CA VAL A 105 -7.83 -3.48 -11.79
C VAL A 105 -8.75 -4.67 -12.00
N HIS A 106 -8.29 -5.69 -12.72
CA HIS A 106 -9.09 -6.88 -13.00
C HIS A 106 -9.15 -7.86 -11.83
N ASP A 107 -8.23 -7.74 -10.89
CA ASP A 107 -8.23 -8.45 -9.62
C ASP A 107 -9.10 -7.70 -8.59
N HIS A 108 -10.23 -8.31 -8.21
CA HIS A 108 -11.16 -7.76 -7.25
C HIS A 108 -10.56 -7.64 -5.84
N ARG A 109 -9.71 -8.58 -5.45
CA ARG A 109 -9.05 -8.55 -4.14
C ARG A 109 -8.09 -7.36 -4.08
N LEU A 110 -7.25 -7.19 -5.10
CA LEU A 110 -6.35 -6.04 -5.17
C LEU A 110 -7.14 -4.71 -5.19
N ALA A 111 -8.22 -4.62 -5.96
CA ALA A 111 -9.09 -3.43 -5.97
C ALA A 111 -9.70 -3.12 -4.59
N MET A 112 -10.04 -4.16 -3.81
CA MET A 112 -10.51 -4.00 -2.44
C MET A 112 -9.40 -3.47 -1.52
N GLU A 113 -8.21 -4.09 -1.54
CA GLU A 113 -7.08 -3.67 -0.71
C GLU A 113 -6.67 -2.22 -1.00
N MET A 114 -6.66 -1.82 -2.27
CA MET A 114 -6.37 -0.42 -2.66
C MET A 114 -7.42 0.55 -2.11
N ALA A 115 -8.71 0.17 -2.17
CA ALA A 115 -9.78 1.03 -1.69
C ALA A 115 -9.80 1.17 -0.16
N VAL A 116 -9.46 0.10 0.57
CA VAL A 116 -9.25 0.14 2.02
C VAL A 116 -8.03 1.01 2.35
N ASN A 117 -6.93 0.85 1.61
CA ASN A 117 -5.71 1.60 1.82
C ASN A 117 -5.93 3.11 1.66
N GLU A 118 -6.56 3.53 0.58
CA GLU A 118 -6.90 4.95 0.35
C GLU A 118 -7.78 5.51 1.47
N ALA A 119 -8.80 4.76 1.90
CA ALA A 119 -9.67 5.18 3.00
C ALA A 119 -8.92 5.32 4.33
N LEU A 120 -7.99 4.40 4.62
CA LEU A 120 -7.17 4.42 5.83
C LEU A 120 -6.10 5.52 5.79
N GLN A 121 -5.49 5.78 4.64
CA GLN A 121 -4.53 6.88 4.47
C GLN A 121 -5.21 8.24 4.65
N GLY A 122 -6.38 8.46 4.03
CA GLY A 122 -7.14 9.69 4.23
C GLY A 122 -7.61 9.86 5.69
N LEU A 123 -7.93 8.76 6.37
CA LEU A 123 -8.25 8.80 7.80
C LEU A 123 -7.02 9.12 8.66
N LEU A 124 -5.85 8.59 8.31
CA LEU A 124 -4.60 8.87 8.99
C LEU A 124 -4.22 10.35 8.86
N GLU A 125 -4.36 10.93 7.67
CA GLU A 125 -4.12 12.36 7.42
C GLU A 125 -5.07 13.24 8.25
N ASP A 126 -6.37 12.92 8.25
CA ASP A 126 -7.36 13.66 9.03
C ASP A 126 -7.10 13.56 10.54
N PHE A 127 -6.74 12.37 11.03
CA PHE A 127 -6.32 12.19 12.42
C PHE A 127 -5.10 13.06 12.72
N ASP A 128 -4.08 13.01 11.86
CA ASP A 128 -2.80 13.69 12.02
C ASP A 128 -2.96 15.21 12.08
N GLN A 129 -3.75 15.78 11.18
CA GLN A 129 -4.10 17.19 11.19
C GLN A 129 -4.85 17.58 12.48
N ARG A 130 -5.78 16.74 12.92
CA ARG A 130 -6.65 17.05 14.04
C ARG A 130 -5.92 17.04 15.37
N TRP A 131 -5.17 16.00 15.69
CA TRP A 131 -4.49 15.92 16.99
C TRP A 131 -3.39 16.98 17.13
N ARG A 132 -2.71 17.34 16.04
CA ARG A 132 -1.73 18.45 16.07
C ARG A 132 -2.37 19.79 16.39
N SER A 133 -3.56 20.03 15.83
CA SER A 133 -4.36 21.24 16.06
C SER A 133 -5.03 21.28 17.44
N ASP A 134 -5.16 20.12 18.10
CA ASP A 134 -5.84 19.98 19.39
C ASP A 134 -4.94 20.40 20.56
N GLN A 135 -5.03 21.68 20.93
CA GLN A 135 -4.26 22.27 22.03
C GLN A 135 -4.60 21.70 23.41
N SER A 136 -5.66 20.90 23.54
CA SER A 136 -6.05 20.30 24.82
C SER A 136 -5.23 19.05 25.18
N LEU A 137 -4.54 18.46 24.21
CA LEU A 137 -3.70 17.28 24.42
C LEU A 137 -2.40 17.64 25.13
N ASP A 138 -2.04 16.87 26.15
CA ASP A 138 -0.79 17.05 26.87
C ASP A 138 0.44 16.73 26.01
N GLY A 139 1.59 17.26 26.40
CA GLY A 139 2.84 17.12 25.66
C GLY A 139 3.35 15.67 25.57
N VAL A 140 3.11 14.86 26.58
CA VAL A 140 3.57 13.46 26.62
C VAL A 140 2.80 12.62 25.61
N LEU A 141 1.48 12.79 25.55
CA LEU A 141 0.63 12.14 24.57
C LEU A 141 1.01 12.58 23.15
N ARG A 142 1.26 13.88 22.93
CA ARG A 142 1.72 14.40 21.63
C ARG A 142 3.01 13.71 21.17
N GLU A 143 4.02 13.60 22.04
CA GLU A 143 5.27 12.88 21.72
C GLU A 143 5.04 11.39 21.42
N GLN A 144 4.12 10.73 22.14
CA GLN A 144 3.75 9.34 21.87
C GLN A 144 3.08 9.17 20.52
N LEU A 145 2.18 10.10 20.14
CA LEU A 145 1.52 10.10 18.84
C LEU A 145 2.52 10.31 17.71
N ASP A 146 3.42 11.30 17.83
CA ASP A 146 4.48 11.53 16.83
C ASP A 146 5.36 10.29 16.63
N ARG A 147 5.77 9.64 17.74
CA ARG A 147 6.59 8.42 17.66
C ARG A 147 5.86 7.30 16.91
N ARG A 148 4.58 7.07 17.22
CA ARG A 148 3.80 6.01 16.57
C ARG A 148 3.60 6.25 15.09
N ILE A 149 3.31 7.50 14.70
CA ILE A 149 3.15 7.88 13.29
C ILE A 149 4.48 7.68 12.55
N LEU A 150 5.60 8.08 13.16
CA LEU A 150 6.93 7.85 12.59
C LEU A 150 7.23 6.35 12.42
N GLU A 151 6.98 5.54 13.45
CA GLU A 151 7.18 4.09 13.39
C GLU A 151 6.32 3.41 12.33
N LEU A 152 5.08 3.87 12.13
CA LEU A 152 4.21 3.41 11.05
C LEU A 152 4.83 3.71 9.68
N TYR A 153 5.25 4.96 9.45
CA TYR A 153 5.85 5.33 8.17
C TYR A 153 7.15 4.57 7.89
N LEU A 154 7.98 4.32 8.90
CA LEU A 154 9.19 3.51 8.74
C LEU A 154 8.86 2.08 8.28
N ARG A 155 7.85 1.43 8.87
CA ARG A 155 7.41 0.09 8.43
C ARG A 155 6.91 0.08 6.98
N MET A 156 6.14 1.09 6.59
CA MET A 156 5.63 1.21 5.22
C MET A 156 6.76 1.41 4.22
N VAL A 157 7.71 2.30 4.52
CA VAL A 157 8.88 2.56 3.66
C VAL A 157 9.78 1.32 3.53
N GLU A 158 10.02 0.60 4.62
CA GLU A 158 10.79 -0.65 4.59
C GLU A 158 10.13 -1.69 3.68
N ARG A 159 8.80 -1.81 3.75
CA ARG A 159 8.03 -2.73 2.90
C ARG A 159 8.06 -2.31 1.42
N GLU A 160 7.98 -1.01 1.14
CA GLU A 160 8.13 -0.49 -0.23
C GLU A 160 9.53 -0.75 -0.80
N ALA A 161 10.58 -0.56 0.00
CA ALA A 161 11.96 -0.86 -0.39
C ALA A 161 12.15 -2.35 -0.73
N GLN A 162 11.63 -3.24 0.13
CA GLN A 162 11.61 -4.68 -0.12
C GLN A 162 10.82 -5.06 -1.38
N ALA A 163 9.71 -4.37 -1.64
CA ALA A 163 8.89 -4.59 -2.84
C ALA A 163 9.57 -4.11 -4.13
N ALA A 164 10.31 -3.01 -4.06
CA ALA A 164 11.11 -2.48 -5.16
C ALA A 164 12.35 -3.33 -5.45
N GLY A 165 12.74 -4.18 -4.50
CA GLY A 165 13.96 -4.99 -4.58
C GLY A 165 15.22 -4.16 -4.43
N THR A 166 15.16 -3.09 -3.63
CA THR A 166 16.32 -2.23 -3.32
C THR A 166 17.15 -2.74 -2.14
N ASP A 167 16.69 -3.75 -1.42
CA ASP A 167 17.42 -4.36 -0.29
C ASP A 167 18.46 -5.41 -0.71
N ASP A 168 18.43 -5.90 -1.95
CA ASP A 168 19.29 -7.00 -2.43
C ASP A 168 20.50 -6.55 -3.29
N ASP A 169 20.81 -5.25 -3.36
CA ASP A 169 21.93 -4.70 -4.18
C ASP A 169 23.23 -4.48 -3.35
N HIS A 170 23.49 -5.31 -2.34
CA HIS A 170 24.73 -5.29 -1.53
C HIS A 170 25.50 -6.62 -1.53
#